data_AF-A0A131XCR9-F1
#
_entry.id   AF-A0A131XCR9-F1
#
_cell.length_a   1.000
_cell.length_b   1.000
_cell.length_c   1.000
_cell.angle_alpha   90.00
_cell.angle_beta   90.00
_cell.angle_gamma   90.00
#
_symmetry.space_group_name_H-M   'P 1'
#
loop_
_entity.id
_entity.type
_entity.pdbx_description
1 polymer ?
#
loop_
_entity_poly.entity_id
_entity_poly.type
_entity_poly.pdbx_seq_one_letter_code
_entity_poly.pdbx_strand_id
1 'polypeptide(L)'
;MAVCTLLFRSYNKLNCGNSWQTLQHLITRSYAKKASAAAAAGLSIQPKKKKLPVETDPEKLVRFCCGSNIYKEGKDVELGPDEAYPSWLWELPLNGPPPQSEMDPETPEYWEALHRRALLNQNRLLSKAPKVKLRINEKDKLRKLKALRFRALAAYHYDPGVPLREFEEQLKRNRLDW
;
A
#
# COMPACT_ATOMS: atom_id res chain seq x y z
N MET A 1 77.51 3.21 44.33
CA MET A 1 77.79 3.94 43.08
C MET A 1 77.28 3.10 41.92
N ALA A 2 76.69 3.78 40.93
CA ALA A 2 76.13 3.29 39.67
C ALA A 2 74.68 2.72 39.71
N VAL A 3 73.82 3.51 39.07
CA VAL A 3 72.40 3.35 38.71
C VAL A 3 72.32 2.59 37.38
N CYS A 4 71.36 1.68 37.19
CA CYS A 4 70.58 1.63 35.94
C CYS A 4 69.37 0.69 36.04
N THR A 5 68.26 1.22 35.55
CA THR A 5 66.89 0.73 35.44
C THR A 5 66.71 -0.54 34.61
N LEU A 6 65.81 -1.45 35.01
CA LEU A 6 64.48 -1.62 34.40
C LEU A 6 63.82 -2.93 34.86
N LEU A 7 62.74 -2.73 35.63
CA LEU A 7 61.60 -3.58 35.95
C LEU A 7 61.46 -4.91 35.19
N PHE A 8 61.72 -5.99 35.93
CA PHE A 8 61.20 -7.32 35.66
C PHE A 8 59.81 -7.45 36.31
N ARG A 9 58.73 -7.53 35.52
CA ARG A 9 57.45 -8.02 36.04
C ARG A 9 56.60 -8.66 34.96
N SER A 10 56.66 -10.00 34.95
CA SER A 10 55.55 -10.95 34.76
C SER A 10 54.34 -10.43 33.97
N TYR A 11 54.25 -10.81 32.70
CA TYR A 11 52.99 -10.80 31.96
C TYR A 11 52.17 -12.04 32.35
N ASN A 12 51.36 -11.88 33.40
CA ASN A 12 50.20 -12.73 33.60
C ASN A 12 49.17 -12.44 32.51
N LYS A 13 48.68 -13.51 31.87
CA LYS A 13 47.63 -13.51 30.84
C LYS A 13 46.41 -12.71 31.33
N LEU A 14 46.17 -11.55 30.71
CA LEU A 14 44.90 -10.87 30.80
C LEU A 14 43.97 -11.45 29.74
N ASN A 15 43.01 -12.22 30.23
CA ASN A 15 41.86 -12.76 29.53
C ASN A 15 41.01 -11.59 29.01
N CYS A 16 41.21 -11.17 27.76
CA CYS A 16 40.38 -10.19 27.06
C CYS A 16 39.07 -10.83 26.56
N GLY A 17 38.30 -11.40 27.49
CA GLY A 17 36.92 -11.80 27.24
C GLY A 17 36.00 -10.62 27.55
N ASN A 18 35.93 -9.63 26.67
CA ASN A 18 34.88 -8.60 26.74
C ASN A 18 34.33 -8.22 25.37
N SER A 19 33.02 -8.45 25.25
CA SER A 19 32.08 -7.87 24.30
C SER A 19 32.06 -8.38 22.84
N TRP A 20 31.58 -9.62 22.66
CA TRP A 20 30.76 -9.95 21.47
C TRP A 20 29.30 -9.48 21.62
N GLN A 21 29.09 -8.42 22.42
CA GLN A 21 27.80 -7.77 22.64
C GLN A 21 27.74 -6.38 22.01
N THR A 22 28.80 -5.90 21.36
CA THR A 22 28.89 -4.53 20.85
C THR A 22 28.57 -4.36 19.36
N LEU A 23 28.06 -5.39 18.67
CA LEU A 23 27.55 -5.27 17.29
C LEU A 23 26.25 -6.08 17.07
N GLN A 24 25.34 -6.05 18.05
CA GLN A 24 23.94 -6.50 17.88
C GLN A 24 22.94 -5.35 17.84
N HIS A 25 23.35 -4.16 17.37
CA HIS A 25 22.40 -3.21 16.77
C HIS A 25 22.04 -3.61 15.34
N LEU A 26 21.80 -4.92 15.11
CA LEU A 26 20.89 -5.30 14.03
C LEU A 26 19.53 -4.73 14.44
N ILE A 27 19.06 -3.83 13.60
CA ILE A 27 17.74 -3.22 13.58
C ILE A 27 16.70 -4.35 13.64
N THR A 28 16.38 -4.80 14.84
CA THR A 28 15.18 -5.59 15.09
C THR A 28 14.05 -4.58 14.99
N ARG A 29 13.38 -4.56 13.84
CA ARG A 29 12.11 -3.86 13.71
C ARG A 29 11.13 -4.54 14.66
N SER A 30 10.98 -3.99 15.86
CA SER A 30 9.88 -4.29 16.76
C SER A 30 8.60 -3.71 16.14
N TYR A 31 7.98 -4.45 15.23
CA TYR A 31 6.65 -4.12 14.77
C TYR A 31 5.69 -4.14 15.97
N ALA A 32 4.79 -3.15 16.04
CA ALA A 32 3.77 -3.07 17.07
C ALA A 32 3.03 -4.42 17.17
N LYS A 33 3.16 -5.10 18.31
CA LYS A 33 2.34 -6.28 18.60
C LYS A 33 0.89 -5.83 18.64
N LYS A 34 0.02 -6.50 17.88
CA LYS A 34 -1.43 -6.30 17.97
C LYS A 34 -1.84 -6.60 19.41
N ALA A 35 -2.32 -5.59 20.14
CA ALA A 35 -2.86 -5.79 21.48
C ALA A 35 -3.96 -6.86 21.38
N SER A 36 -3.81 -7.96 22.11
CA SER A 36 -4.87 -8.95 22.25
C SER A 36 -6.06 -8.24 22.89
N ALA A 37 -7.23 -8.38 22.26
CA ALA A 37 -8.48 -7.73 22.64
C ALA A 37 -9.09 -8.31 23.93
N ALA A 38 -8.26 -8.57 24.96
CA ALA A 38 -8.66 -9.18 26.21
C ALA A 38 -8.66 -8.20 27.40
N ALA A 39 -8.23 -6.94 27.21
CA ALA A 39 -8.25 -5.90 28.24
C ALA A 39 -9.22 -4.74 27.94
N ALA A 40 -10.20 -4.95 27.07
CA ALA A 40 -11.29 -4.01 26.82
C ALA A 40 -12.64 -4.74 26.86
N ALA A 41 -12.90 -5.42 27.98
CA ALA A 41 -14.25 -5.86 28.35
C ALA A 41 -15.08 -4.69 28.92
N GLY A 42 -15.00 -3.53 28.29
CA GLY A 42 -15.75 -2.33 28.62
C GLY A 42 -16.34 -1.79 27.34
N LEU A 43 -17.66 -1.96 27.20
CA LEU A 43 -18.55 -1.45 26.15
C LEU A 43 -17.83 -0.95 24.88
N SER A 44 -17.89 -1.73 23.81
CA SER A 44 -17.71 -1.17 22.47
C SER A 44 -18.84 -0.16 22.21
N ILE A 45 -18.68 1.06 22.71
CA ILE A 45 -19.43 2.23 22.27
C ILE A 45 -18.93 2.49 20.86
N GLN A 46 -19.39 1.68 19.91
CA GLN A 46 -19.30 2.03 18.51
C GLN A 46 -20.10 3.33 18.40
N PRO A 47 -19.48 4.48 18.11
CA PRO A 47 -20.22 5.72 17.99
C PRO A 47 -21.26 5.51 16.89
N LYS A 48 -22.54 5.46 17.27
CA LYS A 48 -23.64 5.36 16.30
C LYS A 48 -23.52 6.57 15.39
N LYS A 49 -23.39 6.35 14.07
CA LYS A 49 -23.37 7.43 13.09
C LYS A 49 -24.63 8.27 13.27
N LYS A 50 -24.48 9.54 13.65
CA LYS A 50 -25.60 10.47 13.80
C LYS A 50 -26.11 10.80 12.39
N LYS A 51 -27.39 10.53 12.11
CA LYS A 51 -28.05 11.03 10.91
C LYS A 51 -28.45 12.47 11.18
N LEU A 52 -27.91 13.42 10.43
CA LEU A 52 -28.32 14.81 10.50
C LEU A 52 -29.66 14.96 9.75
N PRO A 53 -30.58 15.81 10.23
CA PRO A 53 -31.79 16.11 9.48
C PRO A 53 -31.42 16.79 8.16
N VAL A 54 -32.10 16.41 7.08
CA VAL A 54 -31.94 17.01 5.76
C VAL A 54 -32.96 18.13 5.62
N GLU A 55 -32.54 19.25 5.04
CA GLU A 55 -33.40 20.39 4.76
C GLU A 55 -34.48 20.02 3.72
N THR A 56 -35.71 20.51 3.91
CA THR A 56 -36.86 20.18 3.06
C THR A 56 -37.46 21.39 2.33
N ASP A 57 -36.98 22.59 2.65
CA ASP A 57 -37.44 23.83 2.03
C ASP A 57 -36.89 23.99 0.60
N PRO A 58 -37.75 24.04 -0.43
CA PRO A 58 -37.34 24.12 -1.82
C PRO A 58 -36.55 25.41 -2.15
N GLU A 59 -36.91 26.55 -1.55
CA GLU A 59 -36.23 27.82 -1.87
C GLU A 59 -34.77 27.80 -1.39
N LYS A 60 -34.54 27.18 -0.23
CA LYS A 60 -33.20 26.99 0.33
C LYS A 60 -32.38 25.99 -0.49
N LEU A 61 -32.98 24.90 -0.95
CA LEU A 61 -32.30 23.87 -1.76
C LEU A 61 -31.85 24.38 -3.14
N VAL A 62 -32.58 25.34 -3.72
CA VAL A 62 -32.21 25.95 -5.02
C VAL A 62 -31.11 27.00 -4.85
N ARG A 63 -31.10 27.74 -3.74
CA ARG A 63 -30.14 28.85 -3.52
C ARG A 63 -28.82 28.40 -2.89
N PHE A 64 -28.84 27.35 -2.08
CA PHE A 64 -27.69 26.93 -1.29
C PHE A 64 -27.32 25.48 -1.57
N CYS A 65 -26.02 25.19 -1.55
CA CYS A 65 -25.51 23.81 -1.49
C CYS A 65 -25.64 23.28 -0.06
N CYS A 66 -26.83 22.80 0.30
CA CYS A 66 -27.14 22.32 1.65
C CYS A 66 -26.23 21.13 2.03
N GLY A 67 -25.59 21.23 3.21
CA GLY A 67 -24.67 20.20 3.71
C GLY A 67 -23.22 20.36 3.26
N SER A 68 -22.89 21.48 2.59
CA SER A 68 -21.51 21.85 2.28
C SER A 68 -20.72 22.24 3.55
N ASN A 69 -21.35 22.89 4.52
CA ASN A 69 -20.70 23.25 5.77
C ASN A 69 -20.66 22.07 6.77
N ILE A 70 -19.45 21.59 7.07
CA ILE A 70 -19.21 20.53 8.08
C ILE A 70 -19.01 21.07 9.49
N TYR A 71 -18.81 22.38 9.64
CA TYR A 71 -18.56 23.02 10.93
C TYR A 71 -19.87 23.33 11.65
N LYS A 72 -19.81 23.47 12.98
CA LYS A 72 -20.97 23.85 13.79
C LYS A 72 -21.44 25.29 13.54
N GLU A 73 -20.50 26.12 13.11
CA GLU A 73 -20.67 27.54 12.87
C GLU A 73 -20.42 27.82 11.39
N GLY A 74 -21.06 28.86 10.85
CA GLY A 74 -20.99 29.22 9.43
C GLY A 74 -22.27 28.93 8.67
N LYS A 75 -22.29 29.37 7.40
CA LYS A 75 -23.41 29.19 6.48
C LYS A 75 -22.98 28.24 5.36
N ASP A 76 -23.96 27.58 4.76
CA ASP A 76 -23.74 26.79 3.54
C ASP A 76 -23.37 27.70 2.36
N VAL A 77 -22.68 27.13 1.38
CA VAL A 77 -22.24 27.86 0.18
C VAL A 77 -23.45 28.25 -0.67
N GLU A 78 -23.55 29.54 -0.99
CA GLU A 78 -24.54 30.09 -1.94
C GLU A 78 -24.16 29.72 -3.38
N LEU A 79 -25.15 29.29 -4.16
CA LEU A 79 -24.98 28.99 -5.58
C LEU A 79 -25.00 30.29 -6.39
N GLY A 80 -23.99 30.47 -7.23
CA GLY A 80 -23.88 31.62 -8.13
C GLY A 80 -24.67 31.43 -9.43
N PRO A 81 -24.68 32.46 -10.31
CA PRO A 81 -25.21 32.30 -11.66
C PRO A 81 -24.31 31.37 -12.51
N ASP A 82 -24.85 30.79 -13.57
CA ASP A 82 -24.15 29.82 -14.42
C ASP A 82 -22.82 30.35 -15.01
N GLU A 83 -22.75 31.66 -15.27
CA GLU A 83 -21.56 32.36 -15.78
C GLU A 83 -20.38 32.40 -14.80
N ALA A 84 -20.66 32.25 -13.50
CA ALA A 84 -19.61 32.21 -12.49
C ALA A 84 -18.81 30.90 -12.53
N TYR A 85 -19.35 29.87 -13.18
CA TYR A 85 -18.74 28.55 -13.27
C TYR A 85 -18.02 28.35 -14.61
N PRO A 86 -16.91 27.60 -14.65
CA PRO A 86 -16.20 27.30 -15.90
C PRO A 86 -17.07 26.54 -16.92
N SER A 87 -16.86 26.80 -18.22
CA SER A 87 -17.65 26.18 -19.29
C SER A 87 -17.60 24.65 -19.32
N TRP A 88 -16.44 24.07 -19.00
CA TRP A 88 -16.24 22.61 -19.00
C TRP A 88 -17.17 21.87 -18.04
N LEU A 89 -17.70 22.54 -17.00
CA LEU A 89 -18.66 21.95 -16.07
C LEU A 89 -19.93 21.48 -16.79
N TRP A 90 -20.36 22.26 -17.78
CA TRP A 90 -21.57 22.01 -18.56
C TRP A 90 -21.35 21.03 -19.72
N GLU A 91 -20.09 20.73 -20.03
CA GLU A 91 -19.68 19.77 -21.06
C GLU A 91 -19.54 18.34 -20.51
N LEU A 92 -19.62 18.15 -19.18
CA LEU A 92 -19.47 16.84 -18.56
C LEU A 92 -20.64 15.89 -18.87
N PRO A 93 -20.36 14.61 -19.20
CA PRO A 93 -21.42 13.63 -19.48
C PRO A 93 -22.15 13.21 -18.20
N LEU A 94 -23.46 13.49 -18.13
CA LEU A 94 -24.31 13.10 -17.00
C LEU A 94 -24.70 11.61 -17.04
N ASN A 95 -24.74 11.01 -18.23
CA ASN A 95 -25.27 9.66 -18.47
C ASN A 95 -24.22 8.54 -18.30
N GLY A 96 -23.24 8.72 -17.42
CA GLY A 96 -22.16 7.77 -17.20
C GLY A 96 -21.14 7.72 -18.35
N PRO A 97 -20.14 6.82 -18.27
CA PRO A 97 -19.14 6.69 -19.32
C PRO A 97 -19.78 6.16 -20.62
N PRO A 98 -19.37 6.67 -21.79
CA PRO A 98 -19.89 6.21 -23.07
C PRO A 98 -19.57 4.72 -23.31
N PRO A 99 -20.38 4.01 -24.11
CA PRO A 99 -20.08 2.64 -24.48
C PRO A 99 -18.79 2.57 -25.31
N GLN A 100 -18.02 1.50 -25.13
CA GLN A 100 -16.73 1.28 -25.81
C GLN A 100 -16.79 1.45 -27.34
N SER A 101 -17.92 1.12 -27.97
CA SER A 101 -18.10 1.21 -29.43
C SER A 101 -18.12 2.65 -29.96
N GLU A 102 -18.43 3.62 -29.12
CA GLU A 102 -18.49 5.04 -29.47
C GLU A 102 -17.20 5.78 -29.10
N MET A 103 -16.31 5.14 -28.33
CA MET A 103 -15.05 5.72 -27.89
C MET A 103 -13.98 5.62 -28.98
N ASP A 104 -13.15 6.64 -29.09
CA ASP A 104 -12.04 6.70 -30.04
C ASP A 104 -10.83 5.85 -29.58
N PRO A 105 -10.37 4.86 -30.37
CA PRO A 105 -9.21 4.02 -30.05
C PRO A 105 -7.88 4.76 -29.87
N GLU A 106 -7.75 5.97 -30.40
CA GLU A 106 -6.52 6.78 -30.23
C GLU A 106 -6.44 7.44 -28.85
N THR A 107 -7.54 7.48 -28.11
CA THR A 107 -7.60 8.05 -26.76
C THR A 107 -7.19 7.04 -25.67
N PRO A 108 -6.54 7.48 -24.58
CA PRO A 108 -6.22 6.60 -23.46
C PRO A 108 -7.47 6.05 -22.75
N GLU A 109 -8.56 6.82 -22.73
CA GLU A 109 -9.83 6.45 -22.09
C GLU A 109 -10.42 5.16 -22.66
N TYR A 110 -10.32 4.98 -23.99
CA TYR A 110 -10.74 3.75 -24.66
C TYR A 110 -10.00 2.54 -24.09
N TRP A 111 -8.68 2.63 -23.91
CA TRP A 111 -7.87 1.53 -23.42
C TRP A 111 -8.12 1.22 -21.94
N GLU A 112 -8.37 2.24 -21.12
CA GLU A 112 -8.77 2.05 -19.72
C GLU A 112 -10.11 1.31 -19.59
N ALA A 113 -11.09 1.71 -20.41
CA ALA A 113 -12.40 1.06 -20.46
C ALA A 113 -12.29 -0.40 -20.95
N LEU A 114 -11.47 -0.65 -21.97
CA LEU A 114 -11.19 -2.00 -22.48
C LEU A 114 -10.51 -2.86 -21.41
N HIS A 115 -9.50 -2.32 -20.73
CA HIS A 115 -8.79 -3.00 -19.66
C HIS A 115 -9.73 -3.39 -18.51
N ARG A 116 -10.59 -2.45 -18.07
CA ARG A 116 -11.61 -2.71 -17.05
C ARG A 116 -12.53 -3.84 -17.47
N ARG A 117 -13.00 -3.85 -18.73
CA ARG A 117 -13.85 -4.91 -19.28
C ARG A 117 -13.14 -6.26 -19.33
N ALA A 118 -11.87 -6.29 -19.71
CA ALA A 118 -11.05 -7.50 -19.71
C ALA A 118 -10.90 -8.09 -18.30
N LEU A 119 -10.60 -7.26 -17.30
CA LEU A 119 -10.54 -7.68 -15.90
C LEU A 119 -11.87 -8.24 -15.39
N LEU A 120 -12.98 -7.57 -15.68
CA LEU A 120 -14.32 -8.06 -15.30
C LEU A 120 -14.64 -9.41 -15.96
N ASN A 121 -14.30 -9.57 -17.24
CA ASN A 121 -14.49 -10.85 -17.93
C ASN A 121 -13.60 -11.95 -17.32
N GLN A 122 -12.34 -11.65 -17.03
CA GLN A 122 -11.42 -12.59 -16.37
C GLN A 122 -11.96 -13.01 -15.00
N ASN A 123 -12.41 -12.07 -14.19
CA ASN A 123 -13.02 -12.36 -12.88
C ASN A 123 -14.26 -13.25 -13.01
N ARG A 124 -15.09 -13.01 -14.03
CA ARG A 124 -16.27 -13.85 -14.34
C ARG A 124 -15.88 -15.27 -14.77
N LEU A 125 -14.81 -15.43 -15.55
CA LEU A 125 -14.33 -16.74 -15.97
C LEU A 125 -13.73 -17.50 -14.78
N LEU A 126 -12.93 -16.82 -13.95
CA LEU A 126 -12.32 -17.40 -12.75
C LEU A 126 -13.35 -17.79 -11.69
N SER A 127 -14.47 -17.06 -11.57
CA SER A 127 -15.53 -17.41 -10.62
C SER A 127 -16.28 -18.70 -11.02
N LYS A 128 -16.33 -19.00 -12.32
CA LYS A 128 -16.92 -20.24 -12.87
C LYS A 128 -15.94 -21.41 -12.92
N ALA A 129 -14.63 -21.14 -12.81
CA ALA A 129 -13.62 -22.19 -12.87
C ALA A 129 -13.78 -23.18 -11.69
N PRO A 130 -13.59 -24.50 -11.93
CA PRO A 130 -13.69 -25.49 -10.88
C PRO A 130 -12.66 -25.20 -9.79
N LYS A 131 -13.12 -25.09 -8.54
CA LYS A 131 -12.23 -24.87 -7.39
C LYS A 131 -11.53 -26.18 -7.07
N VAL A 132 -10.20 -26.20 -7.20
CA VAL A 132 -9.38 -27.34 -6.76
C VAL A 132 -9.60 -27.53 -5.26
N LYS A 133 -10.02 -28.73 -4.86
CA LYS A 133 -10.11 -29.12 -3.44
C LYS A 133 -8.68 -29.27 -2.91
N LEU A 134 -8.21 -28.27 -2.18
CA LEU A 134 -6.89 -28.28 -1.54
C LEU A 134 -7.02 -28.77 -0.09
N ARG A 135 -6.01 -29.48 0.42
CA ARG A 135 -5.94 -29.85 1.84
C ARG A 135 -5.63 -28.62 2.70
N ILE A 136 -5.83 -28.76 4.01
CA ILE A 136 -5.54 -27.71 5.00
C ILE A 136 -4.09 -27.21 4.82
N ASN A 137 -3.90 -25.89 4.76
CA ASN A 137 -2.61 -25.20 4.55
C ASN A 137 -1.94 -25.35 3.16
N GLU A 138 -2.45 -26.14 2.23
CA GLU A 138 -1.86 -26.27 0.88
C GLU A 138 -1.98 -24.99 0.06
N LYS A 139 -3.07 -24.24 0.26
CA LYS A 139 -3.29 -22.96 -0.42
C LYS A 139 -2.18 -21.94 -0.12
N ASP A 140 -1.72 -21.87 1.13
CA ASP A 140 -0.67 -20.94 1.54
C ASP A 140 0.71 -21.41 1.07
N LYS A 141 0.97 -22.73 1.07
CA LYS A 141 2.17 -23.30 0.44
C LYS A 141 2.23 -22.98 -1.05
N LEU A 142 1.12 -23.14 -1.77
CA LEU A 142 1.02 -22.83 -3.19
C LEU A 142 1.20 -21.34 -3.46
N ARG A 143 0.66 -20.46 -2.60
CA ARG A 143 0.87 -19.01 -2.70
C ARG A 143 2.36 -18.66 -2.55
N LYS A 144 3.03 -19.22 -1.54
CA LYS A 144 4.47 -19.02 -1.32
C LYS A 144 5.29 -19.50 -2.52
N LEU A 145 4.98 -20.69 -3.05
CA LEU A 145 5.68 -21.26 -4.20
C LEU A 145 5.48 -20.43 -5.47
N LYS A 146 4.26 -19.93 -5.71
CA LYS A 146 3.99 -18.99 -6.81
C LYS A 146 4.78 -17.68 -6.68
N ALA A 147 4.89 -17.13 -5.47
CA ALA A 147 5.67 -15.92 -5.22
C ALA A 147 7.18 -16.15 -5.44
N LEU A 148 7.72 -17.29 -4.98
CA LEU A 148 9.10 -17.69 -5.24
C LEU A 148 9.37 -17.90 -6.73
N ARG A 149 8.48 -18.61 -7.43
CA ARG A 149 8.56 -18.80 -8.88
C ARG A 149 8.54 -17.47 -9.61
N PHE A 150 7.63 -16.56 -9.24
CA PHE A 150 7.57 -15.23 -9.82
C PHE A 150 8.88 -14.46 -9.60
N ARG A 151 9.43 -14.43 -8.38
CA ARG A 151 10.70 -13.76 -8.08
C ARG A 151 11.88 -14.34 -8.88
N ALA A 152 11.95 -15.66 -9.01
CA ALA A 152 13.01 -16.32 -9.78
C ALA A 152 12.89 -16.06 -11.29
N LEU A 153 11.67 -16.05 -11.81
CA LEU A 153 11.38 -15.83 -13.22
C LEU A 153 11.30 -14.35 -13.61
N ALA A 154 11.14 -13.44 -12.65
CA ALA A 154 11.06 -12.01 -12.89
C ALA A 154 12.29 -11.51 -13.64
N ALA A 155 13.49 -11.98 -13.27
CA ALA A 155 14.74 -11.62 -13.96
C ALA A 155 14.77 -12.04 -15.45
N TYR A 156 14.03 -13.07 -15.84
CA TYR A 156 14.03 -13.60 -17.21
C TYR A 156 12.86 -13.09 -18.07
N HIS A 157 11.70 -12.81 -17.46
CA HIS A 157 10.47 -12.48 -18.20
C HIS A 157 9.95 -11.06 -17.96
N TYR A 158 10.40 -10.39 -16.90
CA TYR A 158 10.11 -8.99 -16.64
C TYR A 158 11.45 -8.26 -16.65
N ASP A 159 11.92 -7.87 -17.84
CA ASP A 159 13.07 -6.97 -17.95
C ASP A 159 12.75 -5.69 -17.14
N PRO A 160 13.41 -5.45 -15.99
CA PRO A 160 13.14 -4.28 -15.17
C PRO A 160 13.75 -3.00 -15.77
N GLY A 161 14.26 -3.05 -17.01
CA GLY A 161 14.95 -1.94 -17.67
C GLY A 161 16.37 -1.72 -17.13
N VAL A 162 16.90 -2.67 -16.36
CA VAL A 162 18.25 -2.61 -15.80
C VAL A 162 19.14 -3.53 -16.64
N PRO A 163 20.21 -3.03 -17.28
CA PRO A 163 21.06 -3.85 -18.12
C PRO A 163 21.66 -5.00 -17.30
N LEU A 164 21.61 -6.23 -17.84
CA LEU A 164 22.02 -7.50 -17.21
C LEU A 164 23.29 -7.42 -16.33
N ARG A 165 24.29 -6.63 -16.74
CA ARG A 165 25.54 -6.42 -16.00
C ARG A 165 25.33 -5.90 -14.57
N GLU A 166 24.45 -4.94 -14.37
CA GLU A 166 24.25 -4.31 -13.05
C GLU A 166 23.53 -5.25 -12.07
N PHE A 167 22.68 -6.13 -12.60
CA PHE A 167 22.00 -7.15 -11.81
C PHE A 167 22.97 -8.24 -11.32
N GLU A 168 23.88 -8.69 -12.18
CA GLU A 168 24.95 -9.63 -11.81
C GLU A 168 25.87 -9.04 -10.73
N GLU A 169 26.21 -7.76 -10.85
CA GLU A 169 27.00 -7.05 -9.83
C GLU A 169 26.25 -6.93 -8.49
N GLN A 170 24.94 -6.67 -8.52
CA GLN A 170 24.12 -6.67 -7.30
C GLN A 170 24.03 -8.06 -6.64
N LEU A 171 23.93 -9.13 -7.43
CA LEU A 171 23.94 -10.50 -6.90
C LEU A 171 25.27 -10.84 -6.24
N LYS A 172 26.41 -10.50 -6.87
CA LYS A 172 27.75 -10.65 -6.29
C LYS A 172 27.92 -9.81 -5.02
N ARG A 173 27.45 -8.56 -5.02
CA ARG A 173 27.50 -7.65 -3.87
C ARG A 173 26.68 -8.18 -2.68
N ASN A 174 25.57 -8.85 -2.96
CA ASN A 174 24.70 -9.47 -1.96
C ASN A 174 25.06 -10.93 -1.64
N ARG A 175 26.08 -11.50 -2.30
CA ARG A 175 26.54 -12.89 -2.13
C ARG A 175 25.44 -13.93 -2.38
N LEU A 176 24.64 -13.69 -3.42
CA LEU A 176 23.52 -14.54 -3.86
C LEU A 176 23.75 -15.17 -5.24
N ASP A 177 24.98 -15.07 -5.74
CA ASP A 177 25.48 -15.86 -6.86
C ASP A 177 25.71 -17.31 -6.39
N TRP A 178 25.10 -18.26 -7.09
CA TRP A 178 25.17 -19.70 -6.84
C TRP A 178 25.77 -20.41 -8.04
#